data_AF-A0A9D4ERA3-F1
#
_entry.id   AF-A0A9D4ERA3-F1
#
_cell.length_a   1.000
_cell.length_b   1.000
_cell.length_c   1.000
_cell.angle_alpha   90.00
_cell.angle_beta   90.00
_cell.angle_gamma   90.00
#
_symmetry.space_group_name_H-M   'P 1'
#
loop_
_entity.id
_entity.type
_entity.pdbx_description
1 polymer ?
#
loop_
_entity_poly.entity_id
_entity_poly.type
_entity_poly.pdbx_seq_one_letter_code
_entity_poly.pdbx_strand_id
1 'polypeptide(L)'
;MVDDNACQNPPPNDVRSFIHNEDIHLVHNPHEASNCQFNSISHQVTIIGIYRTGMQLRQMAVDHIKENKAHYSSFTAGSIDRYLQRMANKFTFGDKTLLDLAIELNCQFIVVNSQGRDYNRIVLTLAYTQKT
;
A
#
# COMPACT_ATOMS: atom_id res chain seq x y z
N MET A 1 3.69 -24.20 4.18
CA MET A 1 4.92 -23.38 4.08
C MET A 1 4.66 -22.38 2.99
N VAL A 2 4.51 -21.11 3.35
CA VAL A 2 4.35 -20.00 2.38
C VAL A 2 5.77 -19.53 2.11
N ASP A 3 6.19 -19.54 0.85
CA ASP A 3 7.53 -19.13 0.42
C ASP A 3 7.80 -17.68 0.86
N ASP A 4 8.81 -17.52 1.74
CA ASP A 4 9.31 -16.23 2.23
C ASP A 4 10.15 -15.46 1.18
N ASN A 5 10.06 -15.82 -0.10
CA ASN A 5 10.91 -15.31 -1.17
C ASN A 5 10.28 -14.22 -2.06
N ALA A 6 9.10 -13.69 -1.72
CA ALA A 6 8.39 -12.70 -2.55
C ALA A 6 9.02 -11.29 -2.59
N CYS A 7 10.23 -11.10 -2.06
CA CYS A 7 10.90 -9.79 -1.99
C CYS A 7 12.40 -9.86 -2.28
N GLN A 8 12.84 -10.80 -3.13
CA GLN A 8 14.17 -10.68 -3.72
C GLN A 8 14.13 -9.61 -4.82
N ASN A 9 15.02 -8.63 -4.71
CA ASN A 9 15.16 -7.49 -5.62
C ASN A 9 15.03 -7.95 -7.08
N PRO A 10 14.05 -7.43 -7.86
CA PRO A 10 14.02 -7.71 -9.29
C PRO A 10 15.34 -7.20 -9.91
N PRO A 11 15.91 -7.91 -10.89
CA PRO A 11 17.16 -7.52 -11.51
C PRO A 11 17.08 -6.06 -12.01
N PRO A 12 18.18 -5.30 -11.94
CA PRO A 12 18.18 -3.83 -12.13
C PRO A 12 17.63 -3.34 -13.48
N ASN A 13 17.45 -4.23 -14.46
CA ASN A 13 17.16 -3.89 -15.85
C ASN A 13 15.68 -4.06 -16.26
N ASP A 14 14.78 -4.53 -15.39
CA ASP A 14 13.45 -4.97 -15.85
C ASP A 14 12.27 -4.09 -15.38
N VAL A 15 12.40 -3.26 -14.34
CA VAL A 15 11.22 -2.50 -13.85
C VAL A 15 10.74 -1.43 -14.85
N ARG A 16 11.66 -0.93 -15.70
CA ARG A 16 11.34 0.01 -16.78
C ARG A 16 10.72 -0.66 -18.01
N SER A 17 10.82 -1.99 -18.15
CA SER A 17 10.23 -2.72 -19.26
C SER A 17 8.74 -3.01 -19.02
N PHE A 18 8.30 -3.02 -17.76
CA PHE A 18 6.93 -3.43 -17.37
C PHE A 18 5.86 -2.35 -17.50
N ILE A 19 6.22 -1.12 -17.88
CA ILE A 19 5.22 -0.06 -18.01
C ILE A 19 5.38 0.61 -19.36
N HIS A 20 4.70 0.05 -20.36
CA HIS A 20 4.56 0.62 -21.70
C HIS A 20 3.57 1.79 -21.75
N ASN A 21 3.59 2.64 -20.72
CA ASN A 21 2.79 3.85 -20.66
C ASN A 21 3.74 5.00 -20.30
N GLU A 22 3.86 5.98 -21.21
CA GLU A 22 4.74 7.14 -21.05
C GLU A 22 4.35 8.00 -19.82
N ASP A 23 3.12 7.87 -19.32
CA ASP A 23 2.63 8.64 -18.17
C ASP A 23 2.95 7.99 -16.81
N ILE A 24 3.51 6.78 -16.79
CA ILE A 24 3.79 6.05 -15.55
C ILE A 24 5.30 5.83 -15.40
N HIS A 25 5.87 6.43 -14.37
CA HIS A 25 7.30 6.38 -14.10
C HIS A 25 7.61 5.72 -12.75
N LEU A 26 8.63 4.86 -12.74
CA LEU A 26 9.21 4.40 -11.48
C LEU A 26 10.08 5.50 -10.89
N VAL A 27 9.56 6.16 -9.84
CA VAL A 27 10.26 7.25 -9.15
C VAL A 27 10.90 6.83 -7.82
N HIS A 28 10.53 5.67 -7.29
CA HIS A 28 11.07 5.16 -6.03
C HIS A 28 11.04 3.63 -5.99
N ASN A 29 12.14 3.03 -5.50
CA ASN A 29 12.22 1.60 -5.21
C ASN A 29 12.67 1.42 -3.74
N PRO A 30 11.76 1.09 -2.82
CA PRO A 30 12.07 1.04 -1.38
C PRO A 30 13.01 -0.12 -1.04
N HIS A 31 14.06 0.16 -0.28
CA HIS A 31 15.09 -0.83 0.09
C HIS A 31 14.65 -1.82 1.18
N GLU A 32 13.65 -1.47 1.99
CA GLU A 32 13.10 -2.32 3.05
C GLU A 32 11.88 -3.08 2.56
N ALA A 33 12.05 -4.36 2.24
CA ALA A 33 11.00 -5.21 1.67
C ALA A 33 9.71 -5.27 2.49
N SER A 34 9.80 -5.34 3.82
CA SER A 34 8.64 -5.51 4.70
C SER A 34 7.88 -4.20 4.99
N ASN A 35 8.54 -3.04 4.85
CA ASN A 35 7.92 -1.72 5.00
C ASN A 35 7.76 -0.98 3.65
N CYS A 36 7.94 -1.70 2.54
CA CYS A 36 8.02 -1.14 1.20
C CYS A 36 6.78 -0.32 0.82
N GLN A 37 5.59 -0.81 1.16
CA GLN A 37 4.32 -0.11 0.91
C GLN A 37 4.31 1.27 1.58
N PHE A 38 4.62 1.34 2.87
CA PHE A 38 4.60 2.60 3.62
C PHE A 38 5.73 3.55 3.21
N ASN A 39 6.91 3.01 2.89
CA ASN A 39 8.03 3.82 2.37
C ASN A 39 7.70 4.39 0.98
N SER A 40 7.01 3.63 0.13
CA SER A 40 6.54 4.11 -1.18
C SER A 40 5.51 5.22 -1.03
N ILE A 41 4.55 5.07 -0.12
CA ILE A 41 3.55 6.11 0.16
C ILE A 41 4.23 7.36 0.72
N SER A 42 5.12 7.21 1.70
CA SER A 42 5.90 8.30 2.30
C SER A 42 6.62 9.14 1.25
N HIS A 43 7.26 8.48 0.28
CA HIS A 43 7.88 9.15 -0.86
C HIS A 43 6.87 9.98 -1.68
N GLN A 44 5.72 9.40 -2.04
CA GLN A 44 4.72 10.08 -2.87
C GLN A 44 4.05 11.26 -2.15
N VAL A 45 3.64 11.08 -0.89
CA VAL A 45 2.88 12.10 -0.16
C VAL A 45 3.75 13.29 0.25
N THR A 46 5.07 13.13 0.25
CA THR A 46 6.02 14.24 0.43
C THR A 46 5.88 15.30 -0.67
N ILE A 47 5.53 14.89 -1.90
CA ILE A 47 5.36 15.79 -3.06
C ILE A 47 4.19 16.77 -2.84
N ILE A 48 3.18 16.35 -2.07
CA ILE A 48 2.02 17.17 -1.72
C ILE A 48 2.13 17.81 -0.32
N GLY A 49 3.33 17.83 0.25
CA GLY A 49 3.63 18.51 1.53
C GLY A 49 3.35 17.70 2.79
N ILE A 50 3.09 16.39 2.68
CA ILE A 50 2.89 15.50 3.83
C ILE A 50 4.21 14.84 4.20
N TYR A 51 4.89 15.39 5.21
CA TYR A 51 6.18 14.87 5.67
C TYR A 51 5.99 13.84 6.79
N ARG A 52 5.93 12.56 6.40
CA ARG A 52 5.81 11.42 7.31
C ARG A 52 6.73 10.30 6.86
N THR A 53 7.38 9.61 7.79
CA THR A 53 8.15 8.39 7.49
C THR A 53 7.24 7.20 7.25
N GLY A 54 7.71 6.16 6.56
CA GLY A 54 6.92 4.93 6.39
C GLY A 54 6.48 4.30 7.72
N MET A 55 7.30 4.39 8.77
CA MET A 55 6.90 3.90 10.10
C MET A 55 5.78 4.74 10.74
N GLN A 56 5.81 6.06 10.56
CA GLN A 56 4.71 6.92 11.04
C GLN A 56 3.41 6.60 10.30
N LEU A 57 3.48 6.41 8.97
CA LEU A 57 2.32 6.01 8.18
C LEU A 57 1.80 4.62 8.59
N ARG A 58 2.69 3.66 8.86
CA ARG A 58 2.27 2.35 9.42
C ARG A 58 1.50 2.52 10.71
N GLN A 59 2.01 3.32 11.64
CA GLN A 59 1.35 3.53 12.92
C GLN A 59 -0.01 4.23 12.75
N MET A 60 -0.10 5.23 11.88
CA MET A 60 -1.37 5.88 11.54
C MET A 60 -2.42 4.89 11.03
N ALA A 61 -2.03 3.98 10.12
CA ALA A 61 -2.94 2.94 9.63
C ALA A 61 -3.41 2.00 10.76
N VAL A 62 -2.49 1.56 11.61
CA VAL A 62 -2.80 0.69 12.76
C VAL A 62 -3.76 1.38 13.73
N ASP A 63 -3.53 2.66 14.03
CA ASP A 63 -4.37 3.43 14.93
C ASP A 63 -5.77 3.65 14.34
N HIS A 64 -5.87 3.98 13.05
CA HIS A 64 -7.14 4.08 12.34
C HIS A 64 -7.96 2.77 12.44
N ILE A 65 -7.34 1.63 12.16
CA ILE A 65 -8.02 0.32 12.25
C ILE A 65 -8.43 0.02 13.70
N LYS A 66 -7.59 0.38 14.67
CA LYS A 66 -7.85 0.18 16.10
C LYS A 66 -9.05 0.98 16.61
N GLU A 67 -9.26 2.18 16.07
CA GLU A 67 -10.42 3.03 16.36
C GLU A 67 -11.70 2.53 15.66
N ASN A 68 -11.53 1.86 14.51
CA ASN A 68 -12.62 1.41 13.66
C ASN A 68 -12.77 -0.12 13.60
N LYS A 69 -12.37 -0.84 14.66
CA LYS A 69 -12.28 -2.32 14.66
C LYS A 69 -13.52 -3.03 14.13
N ALA A 70 -14.72 -2.55 14.48
CA ALA A 70 -15.97 -3.16 14.06
C ALA A 70 -16.09 -3.22 12.52
N HIS A 71 -15.66 -2.17 11.82
CA HIS A 71 -15.64 -2.13 10.36
C HIS A 71 -14.67 -3.16 9.79
N TYR A 72 -13.43 -3.14 10.30
CA TYR A 72 -12.34 -3.97 9.77
C TYR A 72 -12.41 -5.44 10.17
N SER A 73 -13.12 -5.80 11.24
CA SER A 73 -13.23 -7.18 11.72
C SER A 73 -13.81 -8.13 10.67
N SER A 74 -14.67 -7.62 9.78
CA SER A 74 -15.24 -8.40 8.67
C SER A 74 -14.26 -8.68 7.52
N PHE A 75 -13.18 -7.89 7.42
CA PHE A 75 -12.18 -7.97 6.35
C PHE A 75 -10.87 -8.65 6.78
N THR A 76 -10.70 -8.88 8.08
CA THR A 76 -9.55 -9.60 8.65
C THR A 76 -9.88 -11.06 8.90
N ALA A 77 -9.03 -11.96 8.39
CA ALA A 77 -9.13 -13.37 8.74
C ALA A 77 -8.65 -13.57 10.19
N GLY A 78 -9.57 -13.94 11.08
CA GLY A 78 -9.28 -14.23 12.49
C GLY A 78 -9.38 -13.01 13.42
N SER A 79 -8.59 -13.03 14.49
CA SER A 79 -8.66 -11.97 15.53
C SER A 79 -8.06 -10.65 15.03
N ILE A 80 -8.88 -9.60 15.04
CA ILE A 80 -8.47 -8.22 14.72
C ILE A 80 -7.32 -7.74 15.61
N ASP A 81 -7.28 -8.15 16.88
CA ASP A 81 -6.20 -7.76 17.79
C ASP A 81 -4.87 -8.41 17.41
N ARG A 82 -4.88 -9.68 16.99
CA ARG A 82 -3.67 -10.35 16.47
C ARG A 82 -3.22 -9.73 15.15
N TYR A 83 -4.16 -9.33 14.31
CA TYR A 83 -3.86 -8.59 13.09
C TYR A 83 -3.16 -7.25 13.40
N LEU A 84 -3.72 -6.45 14.30
CA LEU A 84 -3.15 -5.16 14.73
C LEU A 84 -1.75 -5.32 15.34
N GLN A 85 -1.55 -6.30 16.22
CA GLN A 85 -0.24 -6.59 16.80
C GLN A 85 0.81 -6.93 15.73
N ARG A 86 0.43 -7.74 14.74
CA ARG A 86 1.33 -8.05 13.62
C ARG A 86 1.59 -6.82 12.76
N MET A 87 0.56 -6.06 12.40
CA MET A 87 0.67 -4.93 11.49
C MET A 87 1.49 -3.77 12.08
N ALA A 88 1.50 -3.61 13.41
CA ALA A 88 2.38 -2.67 14.12
C ALA A 88 3.88 -3.01 13.99
N ASN A 89 4.23 -4.26 13.69
CA ASN A 89 5.62 -4.67 13.54
C ASN A 89 6.17 -4.24 12.17
N LYS A 90 7.29 -3.49 12.17
CA LYS A 90 7.97 -3.01 10.96
C LYS A 90 8.39 -4.11 9.98
N PHE A 91 8.53 -5.35 10.46
CA PHE A 91 8.89 -6.50 9.64
C PHE A 91 7.70 -7.21 8.98
N THR A 92 6.47 -6.76 9.26
CA THR A 92 5.26 -7.30 8.63
C THR A 92 4.95 -6.57 7.34
N PHE A 93 4.77 -7.31 6.24
CA PHE A 93 4.31 -6.75 4.98
C PHE A 93 2.99 -5.98 5.13
N GLY A 94 2.88 -4.85 4.44
CA GLY A 94 1.63 -4.11 4.32
C GLY A 94 0.59 -4.92 3.54
N ASP A 95 -0.68 -4.55 3.72
CA ASP A 95 -1.80 -5.15 2.99
C ASP A 95 -2.87 -4.09 2.69
N LYS A 96 -4.12 -4.32 3.13
CA LYS A 96 -5.26 -3.43 2.95
C LYS A 96 -5.12 -2.10 3.69
N THR A 97 -4.06 -1.92 4.48
CA THR A 97 -3.68 -0.66 5.15
C THR A 97 -3.55 0.55 4.22
N LEU A 98 -3.45 0.32 2.91
CA LEU A 98 -3.55 1.37 1.88
C LEU A 98 -4.89 2.12 1.92
N LEU A 99 -6.01 1.43 2.17
CA LEU A 99 -7.33 2.06 2.24
C LEU A 99 -7.41 2.99 3.45
N ASP A 100 -6.92 2.51 4.60
CA ASP A 100 -6.91 3.27 5.85
C ASP A 100 -6.10 4.55 5.68
N LEU A 101 -4.92 4.45 5.04
CA LEU A 101 -4.10 5.60 4.72
C LEU A 101 -4.74 6.54 3.70
N ALA A 102 -5.47 6.01 2.71
CA ALA A 102 -6.17 6.84 1.74
C ALA A 102 -7.23 7.73 2.43
N ILE A 103 -7.92 7.17 3.44
CA ILE A 103 -8.89 7.89 4.26
C ILE A 103 -8.17 8.95 5.12
N GLU A 104 -7.17 8.55 5.90
CA GLU A 104 -6.46 9.44 6.83
C GLU A 104 -5.74 10.60 6.12
N LEU A 105 -5.20 10.34 4.93
CA LEU A 105 -4.46 11.33 4.14
C LEU A 105 -5.36 12.07 3.14
N ASN A 106 -6.65 11.72 3.06
CA ASN A 106 -7.59 12.24 2.07
C ASN A 106 -7.02 12.18 0.64
N CYS A 107 -6.48 11.02 0.26
CA CYS A 107 -5.79 10.79 -1.00
C CYS A 107 -6.40 9.59 -1.74
N GLN A 108 -6.24 9.55 -3.06
CA GLN A 108 -6.51 8.36 -3.86
C GLN A 108 -5.19 7.67 -4.18
N PHE A 109 -5.13 6.35 -3.97
CA PHE A 109 -3.97 5.54 -4.33
C PHE A 109 -4.33 4.60 -5.47
N ILE A 110 -3.45 4.55 -6.47
CA ILE A 110 -3.52 3.59 -7.58
C ILE A 110 -2.43 2.54 -7.34
N VAL A 111 -2.84 1.27 -7.22
CA VAL A 111 -1.90 0.14 -7.17
C VAL A 111 -1.86 -0.50 -8.55
N VAL A 112 -0.68 -0.50 -9.17
CA VAL A 112 -0.45 -1.11 -10.49
C VAL A 112 0.21 -2.47 -10.27
N ASN A 113 -0.38 -3.53 -10.85
CA ASN A 113 0.16 -4.88 -10.82
C ASN A 113 0.68 -5.28 -12.20
N SER A 114 1.97 -5.60 -12.30
CA SER A 114 2.63 -5.99 -13.55
C SER A 114 2.65 -7.50 -13.82
N GLN A 115 2.11 -8.33 -12.93
CA GLN A 115 2.18 -9.80 -13.03
C GLN A 115 1.10 -10.41 -13.96
N GLY A 116 0.15 -9.61 -14.46
CA GLY A 116 -0.93 -10.06 -15.33
C GLY A 116 -0.59 -10.03 -16.82
N ARG A 117 -1.22 -10.88 -17.64
CA ARG A 117 -0.98 -10.92 -19.11
C ARG A 117 -1.32 -9.61 -19.83
N ASP A 118 -2.20 -8.78 -19.28
CA ASP A 118 -2.65 -7.48 -19.82
C ASP A 118 -2.37 -6.34 -18.83
N TYR A 119 -1.19 -6.31 -18.20
CA TYR A 119 -0.83 -5.31 -17.18
C TYR A 119 -0.80 -3.85 -17.69
N ASN A 120 -0.95 -3.63 -18.99
CA ASN A 120 -0.95 -2.31 -19.64
C ASN A 120 -2.31 -1.60 -19.61
N ARG A 121 -3.36 -2.23 -19.06
CA ARG A 121 -4.70 -1.62 -18.95
C ARG A 121 -4.95 -1.11 -17.54
N ILE A 122 -5.25 0.18 -17.41
CA ILE A 122 -5.80 0.77 -16.18
C ILE A 122 -7.31 0.88 -16.34
N VAL A 123 -8.06 0.22 -15.46
CA VAL A 123 -9.52 0.35 -15.36
C VAL A 123 -9.83 1.17 -14.12
N LEU A 124 -10.26 2.42 -14.33
CA LEU A 124 -10.71 3.31 -13.25
C LEU A 124 -12.25 3.32 -13.22
N THR A 125 -12.83 2.79 -12.15
CA THR A 125 -14.28 2.86 -11.92
C THR A 125 -14.56 3.93 -10.87
N LEU A 126 -15.27 4.99 -11.27
CA LEU A 126 -15.74 6.03 -10.35
C LEU A 126 -17.18 5.70 -9.95
N ALA A 127 -17.37 5.33 -8.68
CA ALA A 127 -18.69 5.24 -8.06
C ALA A 127 -18.87 6.46 -7.16
N TYR A 128 -19.79 7.36 -7.53
CA TYR A 128 -20.11 8.54 -6.73
C TYR A 128 -21.44 8.33 -6.00
N THR A 129 -21.42 8.44 -4.67
CA THR A 129 -22.62 8.50 -3.84
C THR A 129 -22.86 9.96 -3.42
N GLN A 130 -24.00 10.52 -3.82
CA GLN A 130 -24.45 11.82 -3.28
C GLN A 130 -24.79 11.64 -1.81
N LYS A 131 -24.16 12.42 -0.92
CA LYS A 131 -24.66 12.60 0.43
C LYS A 131 -25.94 13.44 0.34
N THR A 132 -27.09 12.81 0.57
CA THR A 132 -28.36 13.49 0.89
C THR A 132 -28.35 14.00 2.32
#